data_AF-S2XCV5-F1
#
_entry.id   AF-S2XCV5-F1
#
_cell.length_a   1.000
_cell.length_b   1.000
_cell.length_c   1.000
_cell.angle_alpha   90.00
_cell.angle_beta   90.00
_cell.angle_gamma   90.00
#
_symmetry.space_group_name_H-M   'P 1'
#
loop_
_entity.id
_entity.type
_entity.pdbx_description
1 polymer ?
#
loop_
_entity_poly.entity_id
_entity_poly.type
_entity_poly.pdbx_seq_one_letter_code
_entity_poly.pdbx_strand_id
1 'polypeptide(L)'
;MILSHKDHLYQIEENDLTTTIYKNNDAKTYTAIENIGTLSPDHFCVMNYIKVARYSEAIFEERFLNRTSYLGETPGFVALRVLRPYDPQNHYIILSLWDDRDSFETWQMSSHYKSIYKEHHQLEGLDQEVIDLNASYLIKFDIY
;
A
#
# COMPACT_ATOMS: atom_id res chain seq x y z
N MET A 1 -16.07 4.98 -6.37
CA MET A 1 -15.08 5.77 -7.13
C MET A 1 -14.27 4.84 -8.01
N ILE A 2 -13.82 5.30 -9.19
CA ILE A 2 -12.95 4.55 -10.10
C ILE A 2 -11.71 5.40 -10.39
N LEU A 3 -10.51 4.82 -10.27
CA LEU A 3 -9.23 5.43 -10.68
C LEU A 3 -8.58 4.57 -11.75
N SER A 4 -7.99 5.19 -12.79
CA SER A 4 -7.34 4.44 -13.88
C SER A 4 -5.89 4.85 -14.09
N HIS A 5 -5.05 3.87 -14.38
CA HIS A 5 -3.70 4.11 -14.89
C HIS A 5 -3.76 4.56 -16.36
N LYS A 6 -2.82 5.42 -16.78
CA LYS A 6 -2.71 5.96 -18.15
C LYS A 6 -2.73 4.90 -19.25
N ASP A 7 -2.09 3.76 -19.01
CA ASP A 7 -2.03 2.65 -19.98
C ASP A 7 -3.16 1.63 -19.82
N HIS A 8 -4.18 1.96 -19.01
CA HIS A 8 -5.32 1.08 -18.64
C HIS A 8 -4.92 -0.27 -18.03
N LEU A 9 -3.67 -0.43 -17.62
CA LEU A 9 -3.17 -1.65 -16.99
C LEU A 9 -3.76 -1.87 -15.60
N TYR A 10 -4.11 -0.79 -14.90
CA TYR A 10 -4.71 -0.84 -13.58
C TYR A 10 -5.97 0.01 -13.53
N GLN A 11 -7.00 -0.53 -12.90
CA GLN A 11 -8.20 0.20 -12.51
C GLN A 11 -8.53 -0.16 -11.06
N ILE A 12 -8.85 0.84 -10.25
CA ILE A 12 -9.18 0.69 -8.84
C ILE A 12 -10.60 1.17 -8.64
N GLU A 13 -11.49 0.28 -8.20
CA GLU A 13 -12.86 0.61 -7.86
C GLU A 13 -13.05 0.53 -6.35
N GLU A 14 -13.39 1.64 -5.73
CA GLU A 14 -13.70 1.73 -4.31
C GLU A 14 -15.20 1.99 -4.09
N ASN A 15 -15.82 1.19 -3.23
CA ASN A 15 -17.14 1.45 -2.65
C ASN A 15 -17.05 1.41 -1.12
N ASP A 16 -18.16 1.65 -0.43
CA ASP A 16 -18.20 1.79 1.02
C ASP A 16 -17.72 0.54 1.80
N LEU A 17 -17.69 -0.62 1.16
CA LEU A 17 -17.38 -1.90 1.80
C LEU A 17 -16.11 -2.57 1.27
N THR A 18 -15.77 -2.34 0.00
CA THR A 18 -14.73 -3.09 -0.70
C THR A 18 -13.96 -2.22 -1.68
N THR A 19 -12.69 -2.57 -1.87
CA THR A 19 -11.87 -2.07 -2.98
C THR A 19 -11.58 -3.22 -3.93
N THR A 20 -11.88 -3.08 -5.21
CA THR A 20 -11.50 -4.03 -6.26
C THR A 20 -10.40 -3.43 -7.12
N ILE A 21 -9.34 -4.20 -7.35
CA ILE A 21 -8.23 -3.81 -8.21
C ILE A 21 -8.20 -4.72 -9.41
N TYR A 22 -8.38 -4.12 -10.57
CA TYR A 22 -8.26 -4.75 -11.87
C TYR A 22 -6.84 -4.54 -12.37
N LYS A 23 -6.21 -5.64 -12.79
CA LYS A 23 -4.90 -5.63 -13.45
C LYS A 23 -4.99 -6.47 -14.70
N ASN A 24 -4.95 -5.84 -15.87
CA ASN A 24 -5.23 -6.50 -17.15
C ASN A 24 -6.60 -7.19 -17.14
N ASN A 25 -6.64 -8.53 -17.19
CA ASN A 25 -7.84 -9.37 -17.18
C ASN A 25 -8.10 -10.06 -15.83
N ASP A 26 -7.34 -9.71 -14.79
CA ASP A 26 -7.51 -10.25 -13.44
C ASP A 26 -8.12 -9.19 -12.52
N ALA A 27 -8.98 -9.61 -11.60
CA ALA A 27 -9.65 -8.74 -10.66
C ALA A 27 -9.57 -9.34 -9.25
N LYS A 28 -9.08 -8.54 -8.31
CA LYS A 28 -8.93 -8.95 -6.91
C LYS A 28 -9.69 -7.98 -6.02
N THR A 29 -10.49 -8.53 -5.11
CA THR A 29 -11.29 -7.76 -4.16
C THR A 29 -10.67 -7.80 -2.77
N TYR A 30 -10.76 -6.66 -2.10
CA TYR A 30 -10.13 -6.38 -0.83
C TYR A 30 -11.10 -5.74 0.15
N THR A 31 -10.90 -6.01 1.43
CA THR A 31 -11.46 -5.24 2.54
C THR A 31 -10.47 -4.17 2.94
N ALA A 32 -10.89 -2.91 3.00
CA ALA A 32 -10.09 -1.85 3.61
C ALA A 32 -10.12 -2.00 5.13
N ILE A 33 -8.95 -2.25 5.73
CA ILE A 33 -8.80 -2.34 7.20
C ILE A 33 -8.29 -1.03 7.80
N GLU A 34 -7.79 -0.14 6.95
CA GLU A 34 -7.45 1.23 7.29
C GLU A 34 -7.59 2.13 6.07
N ASN A 35 -8.19 3.31 6.27
CA ASN A 35 -8.56 4.22 5.21
C ASN A 35 -8.33 5.65 5.71
N ILE A 36 -7.39 6.36 5.08
CA ILE A 36 -7.07 7.76 5.39
C ILE A 36 -7.25 8.58 4.12
N GLY A 37 -7.88 9.74 4.23
CA GLY A 37 -8.10 10.64 3.10
C GLY A 37 -9.00 10.05 2.01
N THR A 38 -9.12 10.80 0.92
CA THR A 38 -10.01 10.47 -0.20
C THR A 38 -9.17 10.09 -1.41
N LEU A 39 -9.42 8.90 -1.96
CA LEU A 39 -8.87 8.56 -3.27
C LEU A 39 -9.39 9.59 -4.29
N SER A 40 -8.59 10.00 -5.25
CA SER A 40 -8.99 10.96 -6.30
C SER A 40 -8.05 10.82 -7.50
N PRO A 41 -8.51 11.19 -8.72
CA PRO A 41 -7.66 11.19 -9.91
C PRO A 41 -6.59 12.29 -9.83
N ASP A 42 -5.71 12.37 -10.84
CA ASP A 42 -4.65 13.37 -10.98
C ASP A 42 -3.58 13.35 -9.88
N HIS A 43 -3.33 12.17 -9.32
CA HIS A 43 -2.34 11.94 -8.27
C HIS A 43 -1.32 10.87 -8.67
N PHE A 44 -0.25 10.77 -7.89
CA PHE A 44 0.72 9.70 -7.99
C PHE A 44 0.37 8.54 -7.05
N CYS A 45 0.14 7.36 -7.62
CA CYS A 45 -0.24 6.16 -6.89
C CYS A 45 0.96 5.26 -6.67
N VAL A 46 1.13 4.79 -5.43
CA VAL A 46 2.10 3.76 -5.07
C VAL A 46 1.35 2.61 -4.40
N MET A 47 1.59 1.39 -4.87
CA MET A 47 1.00 0.19 -4.31
C MET A 47 2.08 -0.81 -3.93
N ASN A 48 2.15 -1.16 -2.65
CA ASN A 48 3.03 -2.18 -2.11
C ASN A 48 2.24 -3.48 -1.98
N TYR A 49 2.57 -4.47 -2.82
CA TYR A 49 2.03 -5.82 -2.76
C TYR A 49 2.85 -6.62 -1.75
N ILE A 50 2.25 -6.92 -0.60
CA ILE A 50 2.90 -7.63 0.51
C ILE A 50 2.37 -9.06 0.54
N LYS A 51 3.26 -10.01 0.28
CA LYS A 51 2.93 -11.42 0.47
C LYS A 51 3.13 -11.76 1.94
N VAL A 52 2.03 -12.03 2.63
CA VAL A 52 2.06 -12.50 4.01
C VAL A 52 2.18 -14.02 4.02
N ALA A 53 3.02 -14.53 4.91
CA ALA A 53 3.18 -15.95 5.13
C ALA A 53 1.89 -16.56 5.67
N ARG A 54 1.64 -17.82 5.31
CA ARG A 54 0.41 -18.52 5.70
C ARG A 54 0.27 -18.54 7.23
N TYR A 55 -0.93 -18.24 7.72
CA TYR A 55 -1.26 -18.19 9.15
C TYR A 55 -0.62 -17.03 9.93
N SER A 56 0.04 -16.09 9.25
CA SER A 56 0.66 -14.91 9.86
C SER A 56 -0.15 -13.63 9.65
N GLU A 57 -1.36 -13.73 9.09
CA GLU A 57 -2.22 -12.60 8.74
C GLU A 57 -2.60 -11.75 9.96
N ALA A 58 -3.06 -12.39 11.03
CA ALA A 58 -3.46 -11.67 12.24
C ALA A 58 -2.28 -10.90 12.88
N ILE A 59 -1.10 -11.53 12.90
CA ILE A 59 0.13 -10.93 13.43
C ILE A 59 0.57 -9.76 12.55
N PHE A 60 0.50 -9.94 11.22
CA PHE A 60 0.82 -8.89 10.26
C PHE A 60 -0.07 -7.66 10.48
N GLU A 61 -1.38 -7.85 10.56
CA GLU A 61 -2.35 -6.76 10.71
C GLU A 61 -2.20 -6.03 12.02
N GLU A 62 -2.07 -6.74 13.13
CA GLU A 62 -1.83 -6.14 14.45
C GLU A 62 -0.55 -5.29 14.42
N ARG A 63 0.56 -5.83 13.90
CA ARG A 63 1.84 -5.11 13.83
C ARG A 63 1.78 -3.94 12.86
N PHE A 64 1.07 -4.07 11.74
CA PHE A 64 0.98 -3.02 10.72
C PHE A 64 0.12 -1.85 11.21
N LEU A 65 -1.10 -2.12 11.71
CA LEU A 65 -2.02 -1.08 12.19
C LEU A 65 -1.45 -0.31 13.39
N ASN A 66 -0.65 -0.95 14.24
CA ASN A 66 0.04 -0.27 15.33
C ASN A 66 1.14 0.71 14.84
N ARG A 67 1.59 0.60 13.58
CA ARG A 67 2.65 1.43 13.00
C ARG A 67 2.13 2.57 12.10
N THR A 68 0.89 2.51 11.60
CA THR A 68 0.37 3.48 10.61
C THR A 68 0.03 4.88 11.16
N SER A 69 0.68 5.34 12.22
CA SER A 69 0.26 6.54 12.95
C SER A 69 0.71 7.89 12.35
N TYR A 70 1.36 7.97 11.18
CA TYR A 70 2.11 9.20 10.85
C TYR A 70 2.15 9.72 9.40
N LEU A 71 1.35 9.19 8.46
CA LEU A 71 1.41 9.70 7.08
C LEU A 71 0.62 10.99 6.84
N GLY A 72 -0.43 11.25 7.61
CA GLY A 72 -1.36 12.37 7.38
C GLY A 72 -0.75 13.77 7.45
N GLU A 73 0.37 13.96 8.16
CA GLU A 73 1.06 15.26 8.27
C GLU A 73 2.17 15.45 7.22
N THR A 74 2.37 14.45 6.34
CA THR A 74 3.44 14.52 5.34
C THR A 74 3.05 15.45 4.19
N PRO A 75 3.89 16.44 3.83
CA PRO A 75 3.66 17.26 2.65
C PRO A 75 3.48 16.40 1.39
N GLY A 76 2.40 16.65 0.65
CA GLY A 76 2.07 15.94 -0.58
C GLY A 76 1.43 14.57 -0.38
N PHE A 77 1.16 14.11 0.85
CA PHE A 77 0.37 12.90 1.09
C PHE A 77 -1.14 13.21 0.94
N VAL A 78 -1.85 12.35 0.22
CA VAL A 78 -3.27 12.54 -0.11
C VAL A 78 -4.16 11.49 0.55
N ALA A 79 -3.83 10.22 0.39
CA ALA A 79 -4.66 9.13 0.88
C ALA A 79 -3.86 7.84 1.12
N LEU A 80 -4.39 6.99 2.00
CA LEU A 80 -3.90 5.63 2.26
C LEU A 80 -5.05 4.64 2.27
N ARG A 81 -4.82 3.45 1.71
CA ARG A 81 -5.62 2.25 1.93
C ARG A 81 -4.71 1.09 2.33
N VAL A 82 -5.06 0.44 3.42
CA VAL A 82 -4.50 -0.86 3.80
C VAL A 82 -5.54 -1.91 3.48
N LEU A 83 -5.22 -2.74 2.49
CA LEU A 83 -6.17 -3.62 1.83
C LEU A 83 -5.85 -5.08 2.15
N ARG A 84 -6.77 -5.73 2.86
CA ARG A 84 -6.77 -7.17 3.12
C ARG A 84 -7.41 -7.90 1.94
N PRO A 85 -6.74 -8.88 1.32
CA PRO A 85 -7.35 -9.63 0.21
C PRO A 85 -8.47 -10.56 0.72
N TYR A 86 -9.51 -10.74 -0.08
CA TYR A 86 -10.56 -11.73 0.22
C TYR A 86 -10.04 -13.17 0.14
N ASP A 87 -9.17 -13.44 -0.83
CA ASP A 87 -8.45 -14.72 -0.92
C ASP A 87 -7.10 -14.60 -0.21
N PRO A 88 -6.85 -15.36 0.87
CA PRO A 88 -5.60 -15.29 1.64
C PRO A 88 -4.36 -15.72 0.83
N GLN A 89 -4.52 -16.32 -0.34
CA GLN A 89 -3.39 -16.59 -1.25
C GLN A 89 -2.89 -15.34 -1.96
N ASN A 90 -3.68 -14.27 -2.00
CA ASN A 90 -3.27 -13.01 -2.62
C ASN A 90 -2.44 -12.14 -1.67
N HIS A 91 -1.82 -11.10 -2.24
CA HIS A 91 -1.07 -10.10 -1.49
C HIS A 91 -2.00 -9.16 -0.75
N TYR A 92 -1.58 -8.72 0.42
CA TYR A 92 -2.05 -7.45 0.99
C TYR A 92 -1.56 -6.31 0.12
N ILE A 93 -2.30 -5.20 0.12
CA ILE A 93 -1.89 -4.01 -0.61
C ILE A 93 -1.90 -2.82 0.31
N ILE A 94 -0.77 -2.10 0.35
CA ILE A 94 -0.73 -0.75 0.89
C ILE A 94 -0.73 0.20 -0.31
N LEU A 95 -1.84 0.88 -0.53
CA LEU A 95 -1.99 1.89 -1.56
C LEU A 95 -1.86 3.26 -0.91
N SER A 96 -0.95 4.09 -1.42
CA SER A 96 -0.83 5.49 -1.03
C SER A 96 -0.93 6.40 -2.25
N LEU A 97 -1.69 7.48 -2.13
CA LEU A 97 -1.75 8.57 -3.10
C LEU A 97 -0.94 9.77 -2.62
N TRP A 98 -0.27 10.39 -3.58
CA TRP A 98 0.57 11.57 -3.39
C TRP A 98 0.21 12.62 -4.43
N ASP A 99 0.43 13.90 -4.12
CA ASP A 99 0.21 15.00 -5.05
C ASP A 99 0.98 14.76 -6.35
N ASP A 100 2.24 14.36 -6.24
CA ASP A 100 3.10 14.01 -7.36
C ASP A 100 4.19 12.99 -6.97
N ARG A 101 4.92 12.54 -7.98
CA ARG A 101 6.07 11.63 -7.81
C ARG A 101 7.14 12.22 -6.90
N ASP A 102 7.44 13.51 -7.04
CA ASP A 102 8.52 14.18 -6.31
C ASP A 102 8.22 14.26 -4.81
N SER A 103 6.94 14.44 -4.46
CA SER A 103 6.44 14.41 -3.09
C SER A 103 6.63 13.03 -2.46
N PHE A 104 6.24 11.97 -3.19
CA PHE A 104 6.50 10.60 -2.76
C PHE A 104 7.99 10.31 -2.63
N GLU A 105 8.82 10.72 -3.60
CA GLU A 105 10.26 10.45 -3.57
C GLU A 105 10.95 11.26 -2.47
N THR A 106 10.54 12.51 -2.24
CA THR A 106 11.00 13.34 -1.13
C THR A 106 10.60 12.74 0.20
N TRP A 107 9.36 12.26 0.35
CA TRP A 107 8.96 11.49 1.52
C TRP A 107 9.78 10.22 1.65
N GLN A 108 9.92 9.43 0.58
CA GLN A 108 10.71 8.20 0.57
C GLN A 108 12.17 8.49 0.93
N MET A 109 12.73 9.66 0.61
CA MET A 109 14.10 10.03 0.97
C MET A 109 14.19 10.61 2.39
N SER A 110 13.23 11.45 2.79
CA SER A 110 13.19 12.11 4.11
C SER A 110 12.81 11.14 5.24
N SER A 111 11.97 10.16 4.94
CA SER A 111 11.54 9.08 5.83
C SER A 111 12.54 7.92 5.90
N HIS A 112 13.63 7.97 5.12
CA HIS A 112 14.48 6.80 4.86
C HIS A 112 15.98 7.09 4.82
N TYR A 113 16.46 8.33 4.95
CA TYR A 113 17.90 8.53 5.11
C TYR A 113 18.42 8.26 6.53
N LYS A 114 17.56 8.07 7.55
CA LYS A 114 18.01 7.76 8.93
C LYS A 114 17.31 6.62 9.67
N SER A 115 16.11 6.21 9.27
CA SER A 115 15.34 5.13 9.90
C SER A 115 15.29 3.83 9.07
N ILE A 116 15.97 3.74 7.93
CA ILE A 116 16.18 2.43 7.29
C ILE A 116 17.66 2.05 7.21
N TYR A 117 18.59 3.01 7.08
CA TYR A 117 20.02 2.70 7.25
C TYR A 117 20.50 2.56 8.71
N LYS A 118 19.79 3.13 9.69
CA LYS A 118 20.08 2.95 11.13
C LYS A 118 19.06 2.08 11.87
N GLU A 119 17.96 1.74 11.20
CA GLU A 119 16.89 0.85 11.67
C GLU A 119 16.72 -0.37 10.76
N HIS A 120 17.80 -0.73 10.06
CA HIS A 120 18.10 -2.11 9.69
C HIS A 120 18.24 -3.06 10.92
N HIS A 121 17.87 -2.59 12.12
CA HIS A 121 17.79 -3.31 13.40
C HIS A 121 16.38 -3.23 14.06
N GLN A 122 15.33 -2.68 13.42
CA GLN A 122 13.94 -2.78 13.95
C GLN A 122 12.87 -3.22 12.93
N LEU A 123 13.30 -3.57 11.72
CA LEU A 123 12.57 -4.55 10.88
C LEU A 123 12.95 -6.00 11.23
N GLU A 124 13.89 -6.22 12.15
CA GLU A 124 14.16 -7.53 12.79
C GLU A 124 13.03 -8.02 13.73
N GLY A 125 11.93 -7.27 13.83
CA GLY A 125 10.74 -7.67 14.59
C GLY A 125 9.48 -7.91 13.73
N LEU A 126 9.60 -7.88 12.40
CA LEU A 126 8.63 -8.48 11.47
C LEU A 126 9.40 -9.59 10.78
N ASP A 127 9.66 -10.65 11.55
CA ASP A 127 10.46 -11.80 11.15
C ASP A 127 10.14 -12.21 9.71
N GLN A 128 11.15 -12.69 8.97
CA GLN A 128 10.98 -13.33 7.67
C GLN A 128 9.91 -14.45 7.68
N GLU A 129 9.45 -14.85 8.87
CA GLU A 129 8.32 -15.74 9.15
C GLU A 129 6.95 -15.15 8.81
N VAL A 130 6.76 -13.82 8.81
CA VAL A 130 5.45 -13.15 8.61
C VAL A 130 5.28 -12.61 7.20
N ILE A 131 6.35 -12.10 6.56
CA ILE A 131 6.30 -11.53 5.21
C ILE A 131 7.29 -12.27 4.31
N ASP A 132 6.80 -12.73 3.16
CA ASP A 132 7.64 -13.22 2.07
C ASP A 132 8.12 -12.05 1.21
N LEU A 133 9.36 -11.61 1.47
CA LEU A 133 9.99 -10.50 0.76
C LEU A 133 10.25 -10.80 -0.72
N ASN A 134 10.48 -12.07 -1.10
CA ASN A 134 10.78 -12.43 -2.49
C ASN A 134 9.51 -12.41 -3.36
N ALA A 135 8.36 -12.70 -2.75
CA ALA A 135 7.07 -12.61 -3.40
C ALA A 135 6.42 -11.23 -3.29
N SER A 136 6.99 -10.31 -2.50
CA SER A 136 6.50 -8.93 -2.33
C SER A 136 7.13 -7.99 -3.34
N TYR A 137 6.37 -7.01 -3.82
CA TYR A 137 6.84 -6.05 -4.81
C TYR A 137 6.09 -4.72 -4.71
N LEU A 138 6.64 -3.68 -5.31
CA LEU A 138 6.01 -2.36 -5.37
C LEU A 138 5.76 -1.95 -6.81
N ILE A 139 4.67 -1.24 -7.04
CA ILE A 139 4.37 -0.56 -8.31
C ILE A 139 4.08 0.90 -8.04
N LYS A 140 4.41 1.75 -9.01
CA LYS A 140 4.24 3.20 -8.94
C LYS A 140 3.74 3.71 -10.28
N PHE A 141 2.70 4.54 -10.28
CA PHE A 141 2.11 5.05 -11.51
C PHE A 141 1.24 6.28 -11.27
N ASP A 142 1.07 7.09 -12.31
CA ASP A 142 0.17 8.23 -12.30
C ASP A 142 -1.28 7.78 -12.57
N ILE A 143 -2.24 8.31 -11.82
CA ILE A 143 -3.67 8.04 -11.99
C ILE A 143 -4.39 9.23 -12.59
N TYR A 144 -5.38 8.92 -13.44
CA TYR A 144 -6.21 9.87 -14.19
C TYR A 144 -7.69 9.48 -14.09
#